data_AF-A0AAV8WLM7-F1
#
_entry.id   AF-A0AAV8WLM7-F1
#
_cell.length_a   1.000
_cell.length_b   1.000
_cell.length_c   1.000
_cell.angle_alpha   90.00
_cell.angle_beta   90.00
_cell.angle_gamma   90.00
#
_symmetry.space_group_name_H-M   'P 1'
#
loop_
_entity.id
_entity.type
_entity.pdbx_description
1 polymer ?
#
loop_
_entity_poly.entity_id
_entity_poly.type
_entity_poly.pdbx_seq_one_letter_code
_entity_poly.pdbx_strand_id
1 'polypeptide(L)'
;MFFVNSDDPFSSLNSICHVLREGVVGVYGLTSPSNVHIVQSVCDAKQIPHIITHWAEPIESGIQINFYPQPKFLTQAYMDIISNFNWNEFTILYLNSESLPRLGNFIESSKTTGHIVYIENLDPDGTENYR
;
A
#
# COMPACT_ATOMS: atom_id res chain seq x y z
N MET A 1 -19.09 -6.63 -9.67
CA MET A 1 -17.93 -6.15 -8.89
C MET A 1 -18.47 -5.70 -7.55
N PHE A 2 -17.87 -6.13 -6.44
CA PHE A 2 -18.37 -5.90 -5.07
C PHE A 2 -17.22 -5.48 -4.16
N PHE A 3 -17.53 -4.74 -3.09
CA PHE A 3 -16.59 -4.12 -2.15
C PHE A 3 -16.61 -4.80 -0.77
N VAL A 4 -15.43 -5.01 -0.15
CA VAL A 4 -15.30 -5.66 1.17
C VAL A 4 -14.59 -4.71 2.15
N ASN A 5 -15.31 -4.21 3.15
CA ASN A 5 -14.73 -3.33 4.18
C ASN A 5 -14.86 -3.97 5.56
N SER A 6 -13.74 -4.48 6.07
CA SER A 6 -13.61 -4.98 7.42
C SER A 6 -12.14 -4.96 7.82
N ASP A 7 -11.84 -4.41 9.00
CA ASP A 7 -10.50 -4.49 9.60
C ASP A 7 -10.25 -5.86 10.25
N ASP A 8 -11.31 -6.63 10.53
CA ASP A 8 -11.21 -7.98 11.05
C ASP A 8 -11.04 -9.04 9.93
N PRO A 9 -10.03 -9.92 10.02
CA PRO A 9 -9.79 -11.07 9.14
C PRO A 9 -11.01 -11.97 8.91
N PHE A 10 -11.71 -12.35 9.99
CA PHE A 10 -12.79 -13.33 9.93
C PHE A 10 -14.03 -12.76 9.24
N SER A 11 -14.34 -11.51 9.55
CA SER A 11 -15.42 -10.74 8.94
C SER A 11 -15.16 -10.49 7.45
N SER A 12 -13.90 -10.23 7.06
CA SER A 12 -13.47 -10.16 5.66
C SER A 12 -13.71 -11.48 4.93
N LEU A 13 -13.33 -12.61 5.56
CA LEU A 13 -13.53 -13.95 5.02
C LEU A 13 -15.02 -14.30 4.82
N ASN A 14 -15.87 -13.96 5.78
CA ASN A 14 -17.31 -14.19 5.67
C ASN A 14 -17.94 -13.34 4.56
N SER A 15 -17.53 -12.07 4.48
CA SER A 15 -18.03 -11.13 3.47
C SER A 15 -17.67 -11.60 2.06
N ILE A 16 -16.42 -11.99 1.83
CA ILE A 16 -16.01 -12.49 0.51
C ILE A 16 -16.74 -13.80 0.16
N CYS A 17 -16.88 -14.73 1.10
CA CYS A 17 -17.63 -15.96 0.86
C CYS A 17 -19.10 -15.72 0.49
N HIS A 18 -19.73 -14.71 1.11
CA HIS A 18 -21.10 -14.32 0.79
C HIS A 18 -21.21 -13.79 -0.64
N VAL A 19 -20.38 -12.80 -1.00
CA VAL A 19 -20.33 -12.19 -2.33
C VAL A 19 -20.06 -13.22 -3.42
N LEU A 20 -19.18 -14.19 -3.15
CA LEU A 20 -18.85 -15.24 -4.11
C LEU A 20 -20.04 -16.16 -4.42
N ARG A 21 -20.97 -16.36 -3.48
CA ARG A 21 -22.20 -17.14 -3.72
C ARG A 21 -23.17 -16.41 -4.65
N GLU A 22 -23.07 -15.09 -4.75
CA GLU A 22 -23.90 -14.28 -5.66
C GLU A 22 -23.44 -14.33 -7.12
N GLY A 23 -22.30 -14.98 -7.41
CA GLY A 23 -21.82 -15.18 -8.78
C GLY A 23 -21.07 -13.98 -9.37
N VAL A 24 -20.15 -13.39 -8.60
CA VAL A 24 -19.31 -12.28 -9.10
C VAL A 24 -18.22 -12.75 -10.07
N VAL A 25 -17.89 -11.88 -11.03
CA VAL A 25 -16.79 -12.07 -11.99
C VAL A 25 -15.46 -11.46 -11.54
N GLY A 26 -15.43 -10.83 -10.37
CA GLY A 26 -14.27 -10.12 -9.85
C GLY A 26 -14.58 -9.42 -8.52
N VAL A 27 -13.54 -9.32 -7.70
CA VAL A 27 -13.58 -8.78 -6.34
C VAL A 27 -12.74 -7.52 -6.29
N TYR A 28 -13.27 -6.46 -5.71
CA TYR A 28 -12.62 -5.15 -5.65
C TYR A 28 -12.54 -4.66 -4.21
N GLY A 29 -11.40 -4.13 -3.81
CA GLY A 29 -11.30 -3.22 -2.68
C GLY A 29 -11.48 -3.86 -1.30
N LEU A 30 -10.39 -4.42 -0.78
CA LEU A 30 -10.12 -4.23 0.64
C LEU A 30 -9.54 -2.85 0.84
N THR A 31 -9.91 -2.20 1.94
CA THR A 31 -9.30 -0.94 2.36
C THR A 31 -8.15 -1.16 3.34
N SER A 32 -8.16 -2.29 4.05
CA SER A 32 -7.13 -2.63 5.03
C SER A 32 -6.03 -3.49 4.39
N PRO A 33 -4.76 -3.01 4.37
CA PRO A 33 -3.62 -3.80 3.89
C PRO A 33 -3.50 -5.15 4.61
N SER A 34 -3.90 -5.23 5.88
CA SER A 34 -3.76 -6.42 6.73
C SER A 34 -4.62 -7.61 6.26
N ASN A 35 -5.72 -7.35 5.55
CA ASN A 35 -6.67 -8.39 5.13
C ASN A 35 -6.56 -8.75 3.64
N VAL A 36 -5.67 -8.08 2.89
CA VAL A 36 -5.51 -8.28 1.44
C VAL A 36 -5.15 -9.72 1.08
N HIS A 37 -4.29 -10.34 1.89
CA HIS A 37 -3.82 -11.72 1.68
C HIS A 37 -4.92 -12.76 1.85
N ILE A 38 -5.87 -12.51 2.77
CA ILE A 38 -6.98 -13.44 3.05
C ILE A 38 -7.92 -13.49 1.85
N VAL A 39 -8.32 -12.31 1.33
CA VAL A 39 -9.19 -12.25 0.16
C VAL A 39 -8.47 -12.75 -1.08
N GLN A 40 -7.16 -12.45 -1.24
CA GLN A 40 -6.36 -13.00 -2.34
C GLN A 40 -6.41 -14.53 -2.33
N SER A 41 -6.18 -15.17 -1.17
CA SER A 41 -6.22 -16.63 -1.04
C SER A 41 -7.57 -17.24 -1.46
N VAL A 42 -8.69 -16.61 -1.07
CA VAL A 42 -10.02 -17.06 -1.49
C VAL A 42 -10.24 -16.86 -3.00
N CYS A 43 -9.83 -15.71 -3.53
CA CYS A 43 -9.92 -15.39 -4.96
C CYS A 43 -9.11 -16.38 -5.81
N ASP A 44 -7.90 -16.73 -5.36
CA ASP A 44 -7.03 -17.73 -5.98
C ASP A 44 -7.69 -19.11 -5.99
N ALA A 45 -8.27 -19.52 -4.86
CA ALA A 45 -8.97 -20.79 -4.73
C ALA A 45 -10.22 -20.89 -5.63
N LYS A 46 -10.82 -19.74 -5.99
CA LYS A 46 -11.99 -19.66 -6.85
C LYS A 46 -11.69 -19.21 -8.28
N GLN A 47 -10.43 -18.93 -8.61
CA GLN A 47 -9.99 -18.41 -9.90
C GLN A 47 -10.76 -17.14 -10.30
N ILE A 48 -10.97 -16.25 -9.33
CA ILE A 48 -11.67 -14.97 -9.52
C ILE A 48 -10.65 -13.83 -9.44
N PRO A 49 -10.66 -12.87 -10.38
CA PRO A 49 -9.76 -11.72 -10.31
C PRO A 49 -9.96 -10.89 -9.04
N HIS A 50 -8.86 -10.59 -8.36
CA HIS A 50 -8.82 -9.68 -7.23
C HIS A 50 -8.18 -8.34 -7.64
N ILE A 51 -8.91 -7.25 -7.46
CA ILE A 51 -8.53 -5.90 -7.91
C ILE A 51 -8.24 -5.02 -6.68
N ILE A 52 -7.04 -4.45 -6.64
CA ILE A 52 -6.53 -3.64 -5.53
C ILE A 52 -6.17 -2.24 -6.04
N THR A 53 -6.40 -1.22 -5.22
CA THR A 53 -6.12 0.20 -5.53
C THR A 53 -5.26 0.90 -4.50
N HIS A 54 -4.83 0.20 -3.45
CA HIS A 54 -3.97 0.73 -2.40
C HIS A 54 -2.60 0.04 -2.43
N TRP A 55 -1.64 0.62 -1.71
CA TRP A 55 -0.37 -0.06 -1.49
C TRP A 55 -0.60 -1.37 -0.74
N ALA A 56 -0.07 -2.45 -1.29
CA ALA A 56 -0.04 -3.78 -0.71
C ALA A 56 1.31 -4.40 -1.07
N GLU A 57 1.83 -5.27 -0.20
CA GLU A 57 3.02 -6.05 -0.54
C GLU A 57 2.72 -6.91 -1.77
N PRO A 58 3.66 -7.00 -2.74
CA PRO A 58 3.48 -7.87 -3.90
C PRO A 58 3.22 -9.31 -3.44
N ILE A 59 2.10 -9.88 -3.88
CA ILE A 59 1.82 -11.30 -3.68
C ILE A 59 2.13 -12.01 -4.99
N GLU A 60 3.09 -12.91 -4.98
CA GLU A 60 3.40 -13.77 -6.13
C GLU A 60 2.41 -14.93 -6.25
N SER A 61 1.10 -14.66 -6.21
CA SER A 61 0.08 -15.69 -6.41
C SER A 61 -1.18 -15.20 -7.11
N GLY A 62 -1.64 -16.02 -8.06
CA GLY A 62 -2.97 -15.94 -8.68
C GLY A 62 -3.26 -14.70 -9.52
N ILE A 63 -4.56 -14.41 -9.69
CA ILE A 63 -5.06 -13.36 -10.61
C ILE A 63 -5.30 -12.08 -9.80
N GLN A 64 -4.23 -11.35 -9.52
CA GLN A 64 -4.28 -10.05 -8.85
C GLN A 64 -4.00 -8.92 -9.85
N ILE A 65 -4.85 -7.89 -9.84
CA ILE A 65 -4.66 -6.66 -10.60
C ILE A 65 -4.46 -5.52 -9.60
N ASN A 66 -3.24 -5.03 -9.48
CA ASN A 66 -2.91 -3.90 -8.62
C ASN A 66 -2.84 -2.60 -9.44
N PHE A 67 -3.78 -1.69 -9.22
CA PHE A 67 -3.81 -0.35 -9.82
C PHE A 67 -2.98 0.67 -9.06
N TYR A 68 -2.44 0.32 -7.89
CA TYR A 68 -1.52 1.19 -7.18
C TYR A 68 -0.22 1.36 -8.01
N PRO A 69 0.30 2.59 -8.15
CA PRO A 69 1.51 2.83 -8.93
C PRO A 69 2.67 1.95 -8.46
N GLN A 70 3.42 1.37 -9.39
CA GLN A 70 4.58 0.55 -9.01
C GLN A 70 5.60 1.41 -8.24
N PRO A 71 6.17 0.89 -7.13
CA PRO A 71 7.08 1.67 -6.27
C PRO A 71 8.21 2.37 -7.02
N LYS A 72 8.78 1.72 -8.06
CA LYS A 72 9.84 2.30 -8.88
C LYS A 72 9.45 3.63 -9.55
N PHE A 73 8.20 3.76 -10.01
CA PHE A 73 7.74 4.98 -10.68
C PHE A 73 7.45 6.09 -9.68
N LEU A 74 6.98 5.75 -8.48
CA LEU A 74 6.83 6.71 -7.38
C LEU A 74 8.19 7.24 -6.94
N THR A 75 9.17 6.35 -6.75
CA THR A 75 10.56 6.75 -6.43
C THR A 75 11.11 7.70 -7.48
N GLN A 76 10.99 7.37 -8.77
CA GLN A 76 11.46 8.25 -9.84
C GLN A 76 10.74 9.60 -9.80
N ALA A 77 9.42 9.61 -9.67
CA ALA A 77 8.65 10.85 -9.63
C ALA A 77 9.07 11.75 -8.45
N TYR A 78 9.34 11.18 -7.27
CA TYR A 78 9.85 11.95 -6.14
C TYR A 78 11.26 12.50 -6.44
N MET A 79 12.17 11.69 -6.98
CA MET A 79 13.51 12.17 -7.35
C MET A 79 13.46 13.27 -8.41
N ASP A 80 12.56 13.18 -9.39
CA ASP A 80 12.36 14.22 -10.40
C ASP A 80 11.88 15.53 -9.78
N ILE A 81 10.98 15.47 -8.80
CA ILE A 81 10.54 16.65 -8.04
C ILE A 81 11.73 17.27 -7.31
N ILE A 82 12.44 16.50 -6.47
CA ILE A 82 13.60 16.98 -5.71
C ILE A 82 14.64 17.65 -6.63
N SER A 83 14.95 17.00 -7.74
CA SER A 83 15.91 17.50 -8.73
C SER A 83 15.43 18.79 -9.41
N ASN A 84 14.16 18.85 -9.83
CA ASN A 84 13.59 20.03 -10.49
C ASN A 84 13.54 21.26 -9.56
N PHE A 85 13.37 21.03 -8.25
CA PHE A 85 13.43 22.10 -7.25
C PHE A 85 14.86 22.43 -6.78
N ASN A 86 15.88 21.69 -7.26
CA ASN A 86 17.27 21.81 -6.85
C ASN A 86 17.46 21.70 -5.33
N TRP A 87 16.71 20.82 -4.67
CA TRP A 87 16.87 20.57 -3.24
C TRP A 87 18.07 19.68 -3.00
N ASN A 88 18.99 20.10 -2.12
CA ASN A 88 20.12 19.28 -1.66
C ASN A 88 19.83 18.62 -0.30
N GLU A 89 18.83 19.15 0.41
CA GLU A 89 18.41 18.80 1.75
C GLU A 89 16.89 18.85 1.81
N PHE A 90 16.24 17.87 2.44
CA PHE A 90 14.80 17.88 2.67
C PHE A 90 14.39 16.99 3.84
N THR A 91 13.16 17.18 4.31
CA THR A 91 12.55 16.40 5.40
C THR A 91 11.34 15.62 4.90
N ILE A 92 11.31 14.33 5.20
CA ILE A 92 10.15 13.47 5.01
C ILE A 92 9.31 13.52 6.29
N LEU A 93 8.09 14.03 6.16
CA LEU A 93 7.11 14.08 7.22
C LEU A 93 6.17 12.88 7.08
N TYR A 94 6.05 12.06 8.13
CA TYR A 94 5.17 10.89 8.12
C TYR A 94 4.21 10.88 9.31
N LEU A 95 3.00 10.34 9.11
CA LEU A 95 1.99 10.18 10.16
C LEU A 95 2.14 8.82 10.85
N ASN A 96 2.08 7.75 10.07
CA ASN A 96 2.08 6.38 10.58
C ASN A 96 3.40 5.69 10.18
N SER A 97 4.06 5.01 11.13
CA SER A 97 5.30 4.27 10.85
C SER A 97 5.11 3.20 9.76
N GLU A 98 3.92 2.63 9.64
CA GLU A 98 3.52 1.69 8.59
C GLU A 98 3.62 2.26 7.16
N SER A 99 3.65 3.58 7.01
CA SER A 99 3.78 4.23 5.70
C SER A 99 5.24 4.40 5.25
N LEU A 100 6.21 4.40 6.17
CA LEU A 100 7.62 4.61 5.86
C LEU A 100 8.21 3.55 4.92
N PRO A 101 7.91 2.25 5.05
CA PRO A 101 8.42 1.23 4.12
C PRO A 101 8.13 1.54 2.65
N ARG A 102 7.01 2.24 2.36
CA ARG A 102 6.62 2.64 0.99
C ARG A 102 7.62 3.61 0.35
N LEU A 103 8.35 4.37 1.18
CA LEU A 103 9.35 5.34 0.77
C LEU A 103 10.78 4.78 0.79
N GLY A 104 10.97 3.50 1.17
CA GLY A 104 12.30 2.91 1.33
C GLY A 104 13.21 3.11 0.12
N ASN A 105 12.73 2.76 -1.08
CA ASN A 105 13.49 2.93 -2.32
C ASN A 105 13.82 4.40 -2.64
N PHE A 106 12.92 5.33 -2.27
CA PHE A 106 13.15 6.76 -2.45
C PHE A 106 14.22 7.27 -1.48
N ILE A 107 14.18 6.87 -0.21
CA ILE A 107 15.17 7.21 0.79
C ILE A 107 16.55 6.67 0.39
N GLU A 108 16.62 5.43 -0.09
CA GLU A 108 17.85 4.83 -0.59
C GLU A 108 18.39 5.60 -1.81
N SER A 109 17.55 5.86 -2.81
CA SER A 109 17.93 6.62 -4.01
C SER A 109 18.43 8.04 -3.67
N SER A 110 17.81 8.69 -2.69
CA SER A 110 18.20 10.02 -2.22
C SER A 110 19.58 10.00 -1.56
N LYS A 111 19.88 8.97 -0.76
CA LYS A 111 21.22 8.77 -0.16
C LYS A 111 22.28 8.50 -1.23
N THR A 112 22.01 7.65 -2.20
CA THR A 112 22.95 7.33 -3.29
C THR A 112 23.28 8.55 -4.14
N THR A 113 22.34 9.46 -4.31
CA THR A 113 22.51 10.72 -5.06
C THR A 113 23.12 11.85 -4.23
N GLY A 114 23.38 11.63 -2.93
CA GLY A 114 24.06 12.58 -2.05
C GLY A 114 23.16 13.59 -1.36
N HIS A 115 21.84 13.41 -1.39
CA HIS A 115 20.90 14.29 -0.70
C HIS A 115 20.91 14.03 0.82
N ILE A 116 20.76 15.09 1.60
CA ILE A 116 20.55 15.00 3.05
C ILE A 116 19.05 14.83 3.31
N VAL A 117 18.67 13.73 3.94
CA VAL A 117 17.26 13.39 4.21
C VAL A 117 17.02 13.30 5.71
N TYR A 118 16.15 14.15 6.22
CA TYR A 118 15.61 14.06 7.58
C TYR A 118 14.26 13.32 7.55
N ILE A 119 13.92 12.63 8.63
CA ILE A 119 12.66 11.89 8.74
C ILE A 119 12.03 12.28 10.08
N GLU A 120 10.83 12.84 10.04
CA GLU A 120 10.14 13.36 11.21
C GLU A 120 8.69 12.87 11.26
N ASN A 121 8.24 12.48 12.44
CA ASN A 121 6.85 12.12 12.66
C ASN A 121 6.00 13.38 12.88
N LEU A 122 4.81 13.44 12.27
CA LEU A 122 3.91 14.59 12.36
C LEU A 122 3.07 14.65 13.65
N ASP A 123 3.06 13.60 14.48
CA ASP A 123 2.25 13.38 15.70
C ASP A 123 1.10 14.40 15.88
N PRO A 124 0.06 14.32 15.04
CA PRO A 124 -1.01 15.33 15.03
C PRO A 124 -1.83 15.34 16.32
N ASP A 125 -1.82 14.24 17.08
CA ASP A 125 -2.57 14.07 18.32
C ASP A 125 -1.72 14.31 19.59
N GLY A 126 -0.41 14.58 19.43
CA GLY A 126 0.51 14.82 20.55
C GLY A 126 0.66 13.62 21.49
N THR A 127 0.59 12.41 20.94
CA THR A 127 0.57 11.15 21.71
C THR A 127 1.94 10.67 22.17
N GLU A 128 3.03 11.32 21.76
CA GLU A 128 4.42 10.97 22.11
C GLU A 128 4.79 9.52 21.77
N ASN A 129 4.15 8.95 20.74
CA ASN A 129 4.43 7.58 20.29
C ASN A 129 5.66 7.55 19.37
N TYR A 130 6.83 7.87 19.92
CA TYR A 130 8.12 7.92 19.23
C TYR A 130 8.76 6.53 18.99
N ARG A 131 7.97 5.45 18.92
CA ARG A 131 8.48 4.07 18.84
C ARG A 131 8.53 3.49 17.44
#